data_AF-A0A2D6PIP4-F1
#
_entry.id   AF-A0A2D6PIP4-F1
#
_cell.length_a   1.000
_cell.length_b   1.000
_cell.length_c   1.000
_cell.angle_alpha   90.00
_cell.angle_beta   90.00
_cell.angle_gamma   90.00
#
_symmetry.space_group_name_H-M   'P 1'
#
loop_
_entity.id
_entity.type
_entity.pdbx_description
1 polymer ?
#
loop_
_entity_poly.entity_id
_entity_poly.type
_entity_poly.pdbx_seq_one_letter_code
_entity_poly.pdbx_strand_id
1 'polypeptide(L)'
;MTENIAWFKDLGKEDIPSVGGKGANLGEMYNTGLPIPPGFAVTAQAFGDFLIATSLKDKIIEILKSTDVDNTSQLKENSAKIKNLILKDKMSTELIKDIVEAYDNL
;
A
#
# COMPACT_ATOMS: atom_id res chain seq x y z
N MET A 1 -15.23 8.75 -5.10
CA MET A 1 -13.98 9.40 -4.68
C MET A 1 -13.21 8.33 -3.93
N THR A 2 -12.17 7.78 -4.55
CA THR A 2 -11.25 6.84 -3.91
C THR A 2 -10.24 7.67 -3.12
N GLU A 3 -10.26 7.58 -1.79
CA GLU A 3 -9.29 8.29 -0.94
C GLU A 3 -7.95 7.55 -0.99
N ASN A 4 -7.01 8.09 -1.77
CA ASN A 4 -5.65 7.55 -1.89
C ASN A 4 -4.83 7.74 -0.60
N ILE A 5 -5.21 8.73 0.22
CA ILE A 5 -4.50 9.21 1.39
C ILE A 5 -5.44 9.19 2.60
N ALA A 6 -4.95 8.68 3.73
CA ALA A 6 -5.65 8.73 5.01
C ALA A 6 -4.73 9.32 6.10
N TRP A 7 -5.16 10.42 6.72
CA TRP A 7 -4.38 11.15 7.72
C TRP A 7 -4.44 10.47 9.09
N PHE A 8 -3.32 10.47 9.84
CA PHE A 8 -3.30 9.87 11.17
C PHE A 8 -4.35 10.44 12.13
N LYS A 9 -4.65 11.74 12.03
CA LYS A 9 -5.69 12.40 12.83
C LYS A 9 -7.10 11.83 12.60
N ASP A 10 -7.33 11.20 11.45
CA ASP A 10 -8.63 10.67 11.02
C ASP A 10 -8.68 9.13 11.10
N LEU A 11 -7.63 8.48 11.62
CA LEU A 11 -7.49 7.03 11.65
C LEU A 11 -7.68 6.42 13.05
N GLY A 12 -8.38 5.28 13.09
CA GLY A 12 -8.59 4.42 14.24
C GLY A 12 -8.48 2.92 13.92
N LYS A 13 -8.78 2.06 14.89
CA LYS A 13 -8.75 0.58 14.73
C LYS A 13 -9.70 0.06 13.65
N GLU A 14 -10.81 0.75 13.42
CA GLU A 14 -11.78 0.46 12.39
C GLU A 14 -11.20 0.56 10.97
N ASP A 15 -10.12 1.31 10.79
CA ASP A 15 -9.48 1.55 9.49
C ASP A 15 -8.42 0.52 9.11
N ILE A 16 -8.22 -0.53 9.93
CA ILE A 16 -7.32 -1.64 9.60
C ILE A 16 -7.53 -2.19 8.18
N PRO A 17 -8.77 -2.37 7.68
CA PRO A 17 -8.99 -2.81 6.30
C PRO A 17 -8.46 -1.82 5.23
N SER A 18 -8.40 -0.53 5.55
CA SER A 18 -7.98 0.54 4.62
C SER A 18 -6.48 0.82 4.69
N VAL A 19 -5.88 0.85 5.88
CA VAL A 19 -4.47 1.28 6.08
C VAL A 19 -3.57 0.23 6.72
N GLY A 20 -4.12 -0.95 7.04
CA GLY A 20 -3.45 -2.01 7.76
C GLY A 20 -3.23 -1.71 9.25
N GLY A 21 -2.81 -2.73 10.00
CA GLY A 21 -2.63 -2.63 11.45
C GLY A 21 -1.60 -1.59 11.90
N LYS A 22 -0.56 -1.33 11.09
CA LYS A 22 0.44 -0.30 11.41
C LYS A 22 -0.13 1.12 11.26
N GLY A 23 -0.84 1.40 10.16
CA GLY A 23 -1.44 2.71 9.92
C GLY A 23 -2.50 3.05 10.96
N ALA A 24 -3.40 2.11 11.24
CA ALA A 24 -4.42 2.25 12.27
C ALA A 24 -3.83 2.52 13.66
N ASN A 25 -2.80 1.75 14.07
CA ASN A 25 -2.14 1.97 15.36
C ASN A 25 -1.40 3.31 15.44
N LEU A 26 -0.80 3.79 14.35
CA LEU A 26 -0.20 5.12 14.30
C LEU A 26 -1.25 6.22 14.48
N GLY A 27 -2.41 6.08 13.84
CA GLY A 27 -3.56 6.98 14.03
C GLY A 27 -4.05 7.01 15.47
N GLU A 28 -4.28 5.83 16.08
CA GLU A 28 -4.64 5.72 17.50
C GLU A 28 -3.63 6.41 18.41
N MET A 29 -2.33 6.11 18.25
CA MET A 29 -1.29 6.73 19.07
C MET A 29 -1.24 8.26 18.88
N TYR A 30 -1.36 8.74 17.63
CA TYR A 30 -1.44 10.16 17.31
C TYR A 30 -2.63 10.84 18.00
N ASN A 31 -3.82 10.24 17.90
CA ASN A 31 -5.07 10.76 18.48
C ASN A 31 -5.10 10.71 20.02
N THR A 32 -4.31 9.84 20.64
CA THR A 32 -4.12 9.83 22.11
C THR A 32 -3.14 10.89 22.62
N GLY A 33 -2.54 11.70 21.74
CA GLY A 33 -1.59 12.75 22.12
C GLY A 33 -0.19 12.24 22.46
N LEU A 34 0.16 11.00 22.08
CA LEU A 34 1.55 10.56 22.09
C LEU A 34 2.36 11.38 21.07
N PRO A 35 3.68 11.55 21.28
CA PRO A 35 4.54 12.36 20.41
C PRO A 35 4.83 11.66 19.07
N ILE A 36 3.79 11.41 18.30
CA ILE A 36 3.84 10.90 16.93
C ILE A 36 3.87 12.10 15.99
N PRO A 37 4.83 12.20 15.06
CA PRO A 37 4.83 13.25 14.04
C PRO A 37 3.53 13.24 13.23
N PRO A 38 3.08 14.39 12.70
CA PRO A 38 2.00 14.39 11.71
C PRO A 38 2.38 13.49 10.53
N GLY A 39 1.38 12.84 9.95
CA GLY A 39 1.59 11.82 8.94
C GLY A 39 0.30 11.32 8.32
N PHE A 40 0.46 10.56 7.26
CA PHE A 40 -0.62 9.89 6.55
C PHE A 40 -0.19 8.50 6.07
N ALA A 41 -1.16 7.67 5.74
CA ALA A 41 -0.97 6.39 5.07
C ALA A 41 -1.48 6.47 3.63
N VAL A 42 -0.78 5.81 2.72
CA VAL A 42 -1.31 5.49 1.38
C VAL A 42 -2.22 4.27 1.52
N THR A 43 -3.46 4.37 1.05
CA THR A 43 -4.49 3.36 1.34
C THR A 43 -4.27 2.04 0.57
N ALA A 44 -4.81 0.95 1.09
CA ALA A 44 -4.85 -0.35 0.43
C ALA A 44 -5.64 -0.27 -0.89
N GLN A 45 -6.65 0.60 -0.95
CA GLN A 45 -7.39 0.88 -2.19
C GLN A 45 -6.47 1.48 -3.25
N ALA A 46 -5.63 2.47 -2.93
CA ALA A 46 -4.67 3.05 -3.87
C ALA A 46 -3.71 1.99 -4.45
N PHE A 47 -3.24 1.06 -3.62
CA PHE A 47 -2.43 -0.06 -4.11
C PHE A 47 -3.23 -1.02 -5.01
N GLY A 48 -4.48 -1.32 -4.64
CA GLY A 48 -5.39 -2.13 -5.46
C GLY A 48 -5.64 -1.52 -6.84
N ASP A 49 -5.91 -0.21 -6.89
CA ASP A 49 -6.15 0.53 -8.13
C ASP A 49 -4.89 0.58 -8.99
N PHE A 50 -3.70 0.74 -8.39
CA PHE A 50 -2.43 0.62 -9.09
C PHE A 50 -2.27 -0.76 -9.75
N LEU A 51 -2.56 -1.85 -9.04
CA LEU A 51 -2.45 -3.21 -9.59
C LEU A 51 -3.44 -3.49 -10.73
N ILE A 52 -4.64 -2.89 -10.67
CA ILE A 52 -5.65 -3.03 -11.72
C ILE A 52 -5.26 -2.20 -12.95
N ALA A 53 -4.93 -0.92 -12.76
CA ALA A 53 -4.59 0.00 -13.85
C ALA A 53 -3.37 -0.46 -14.66
N THR A 54 -2.43 -1.17 -14.03
CA THR A 54 -1.22 -1.71 -14.67
C THR A 54 -1.38 -3.14 -15.20
N SER A 55 -2.55 -3.76 -15.00
CA SER A 55 -2.77 -5.19 -15.27
C SER A 55 -1.76 -6.11 -14.55
N LEU A 56 -1.14 -5.64 -13.47
CA LEU A 56 -0.17 -6.41 -12.68
C LEU A 56 -0.87 -7.50 -11.88
N LYS A 57 -2.11 -7.26 -11.45
CA LYS A 57 -2.88 -8.22 -10.66
C LYS A 57 -2.90 -9.62 -11.28
N ASP A 58 -3.24 -9.70 -12.57
CA ASP A 58 -3.36 -10.99 -13.25
C ASP A 58 -2.00 -11.68 -13.43
N LYS A 59 -0.95 -10.92 -13.78
CA LYS A 59 0.42 -11.43 -13.88
C LYS A 59 0.93 -12.00 -12.56
N ILE A 60 0.65 -11.30 -11.46
CA ILE A 60 1.03 -11.75 -10.11
C ILE A 60 0.29 -13.04 -9.76
N ILE A 61 -1.03 -13.10 -9.99
CA ILE A 61 -1.84 -14.30 -9.74
C ILE A 61 -1.34 -15.50 -10.54
N GLU A 62 -0.96 -15.31 -11.80
CA GLU A 62 -0.39 -16.37 -12.64
C GLU A 62 0.91 -16.93 -12.07
N ILE A 63 1.83 -16.06 -11.65
CA ILE A 63 3.09 -16.47 -10.99
C ILE A 63 2.77 -17.24 -9.71
N LEU A 64 1.87 -16.73 -8.87
CA LEU A 64 1.47 -17.36 -7.61
C LEU A 64 0.85 -18.75 -7.82
N LYS A 65 0.01 -18.95 -8.85
CA LYS A 65 -0.58 -20.26 -9.17
C LYS A 65 0.47 -21.33 -9.50
N SER A 66 1.60 -20.92 -10.07
CA SER A 66 2.72 -21.82 -10.42
C SER A 66 3.76 -21.97 -9.31
N THR A 67 3.57 -21.30 -8.17
CA THR A 67 4.54 -21.28 -7.06
C THR A 67 4.22 -22.37 -6.04
N ASP A 68 5.16 -23.27 -5.82
CA ASP A 68 5.16 -24.23 -4.73
C ASP A 68 5.65 -23.56 -3.44
N VAL A 69 4.82 -23.61 -2.40
CA VAL A 69 5.08 -22.97 -1.10
C VAL A 69 6.12 -23.72 -0.27
N ASP A 70 6.40 -24.99 -0.58
CA ASP A 70 7.42 -25.78 0.11
C ASP A 70 8.79 -25.66 -0.59
N ASN A 71 8.83 -25.07 -1.80
CA ASN A 71 10.05 -24.85 -2.56
C ASN A 71 10.65 -23.45 -2.30
N THR A 72 11.53 -23.37 -1.31
CA THR A 72 12.20 -22.11 -0.91
C THR A 72 12.96 -21.41 -2.04
N SER A 73 13.60 -22.15 -2.94
CA SER A 73 14.30 -21.58 -4.10
C SER A 73 13.33 -20.93 -5.08
N GLN A 74 12.24 -21.62 -5.40
CA GLN A 74 11.20 -21.09 -6.29
C GLN A 74 10.49 -19.88 -5.67
N LEU A 75 10.20 -19.91 -4.37
CA LEU A 75 9.64 -18.77 -3.63
C LEU A 75 10.52 -17.53 -3.77
N LYS A 76 11.84 -17.68 -3.60
CA LYS A 76 12.80 -16.58 -3.73
C LYS A 76 12.81 -16.01 -5.15
N GLU A 77 12.82 -16.88 -6.16
CA GLU A 77 12.80 -16.47 -7.56
C GLU A 77 11.52 -15.73 -7.93
N ASN A 78 10.36 -16.30 -7.59
CA ASN A 78 9.05 -15.74 -7.93
C ASN A 78 8.76 -14.46 -7.15
N SER A 79 9.21 -14.36 -5.89
CA SER A 79 9.16 -13.12 -5.11
C SER A 79 9.97 -12.00 -5.79
N ALA A 80 11.19 -12.30 -6.25
CA ALA A 80 12.02 -11.34 -6.98
C ALA A 80 11.37 -10.91 -8.31
N LYS A 81 10.76 -11.85 -9.04
CA LYS A 81 10.01 -11.56 -10.28
C LYS A 81 8.85 -10.61 -10.01
N ILE A 82 8.00 -10.91 -9.02
CA ILE A 82 6.85 -10.05 -8.65
C ILE A 82 7.32 -8.66 -8.22
N LYS A 83 8.36 -8.59 -7.38
CA LYS A 83 8.95 -7.31 -6.96
C LYS A 83 9.42 -6.48 -8.15
N ASN A 84 10.11 -7.09 -9.10
CA ASN A 84 10.59 -6.39 -10.30
C ASN A 84 9.45 -5.89 -11.19
N LEU A 85 8.35 -6.65 -11.30
CA LEU A 85 7.16 -6.21 -12.03
C LEU A 85 6.56 -4.94 -11.40
N ILE A 86 6.36 -4.95 -10.07
CA ILE A 86 5.81 -3.80 -9.33
C ILE A 86 6.70 -2.57 -9.48
N LEU A 87 8.03 -2.73 -9.36
CA LEU A 87 8.97 -1.61 -9.43
C LEU A 87 9.15 -1.01 -10.84
N LYS A 88 8.80 -1.77 -11.89
CA LYS A 88 8.97 -1.33 -13.28
C LYS A 88 7.80 -0.47 -13.76
N ASP A 89 6.59 -0.74 -13.27
CA ASP A 89 5.40 0.01 -13.66
C ASP A 89 5.28 1.33 -12.90
N LYS A 90 4.54 2.27 -13.50
CA LYS A 90 4.37 3.63 -12.97
C LYS A 90 3.04 3.76 -12.25
N MET A 91 3.07 4.44 -11.10
CA MET A 91 1.86 4.90 -10.43
C MET A 91 1.10 5.90 -11.31
N SER A 92 -0.21 6.01 -11.11
CA SER A 92 -1.01 7.03 -11.80
C SER A 92 -0.54 8.43 -11.41
N THR A 93 -0.68 9.39 -12.32
CA THR A 93 -0.34 10.80 -12.04
C THR A 93 -1.19 11.38 -10.90
N GLU A 94 -2.42 10.90 -10.75
CA GLU A 94 -3.33 11.26 -9.66
C GLU A 94 -2.81 10.77 -8.31
N LEU A 95 -2.41 9.50 -8.18
CA LEU A 95 -1.83 8.98 -6.95
C LEU A 95 -0.53 9.70 -6.58
N ILE A 96 0.33 9.98 -7.56
CA ILE A 96 1.56 10.74 -7.32
C ILE A 96 1.22 12.15 -6.80
N LYS A 97 0.27 12.82 -7.44
CA LYS A 97 -0.18 14.15 -7.04
C LYS A 97 -0.69 14.14 -5.60
N ASP A 98 -1.57 13.21 -5.25
CA ASP A 98 -2.16 13.12 -3.91
C ASP A 98 -1.09 12.87 -2.83
N ILE A 99 -0.10 12.01 -3.11
CA ILE A 99 1.03 11.75 -2.19
C ILE A 99 1.88 13.01 -2.00
N VAL A 100 2.21 13.72 -3.09
CA VAL A 100 3.05 14.93 -3.04
C VAL A 100 2.30 16.05 -2.31
N GLU A 101 1.03 16.30 -2.66
CA GLU A 101 0.21 17.31 -1.99
C GLU A 101 0.03 16.99 -0.49
N ALA A 102 -0.18 15.72 -0.12
CA ALA A 102 -0.24 15.34 1.28
C ALA A 102 1.09 15.56 2.00
N TYR A 103 2.22 15.23 1.35
CA TYR A 103 3.55 15.44 1.93
C TYR A 103 3.89 16.92 2.12
N ASP A 104 3.52 17.78 1.18
CA ASP A 104 3.74 19.23 1.26
C ASP A 104 2.90 19.91 2.37
N ASN A 105 1.85 19.24 2.85
CA ASN A 105 0.96 19.71 3.91
C ASN A 105 1.26 19.07 5.30
N LEU A 106 2.41 18.41 5.46
CA LEU A 106 2.86 17.85 6.75
C LEU A 106 3.43 18.90 7.72
#